data_AF-A0A9D5FWA8-F1
#
_entry.id   AF-A0A9D5FWA8-F1
#
_cell.length_a   1.000
_cell.length_b   1.000
_cell.length_c   1.000
_cell.angle_alpha   90.00
_cell.angle_beta   90.00
_cell.angle_gamma   90.00
#
_symmetry.space_group_name_H-M   'P 1'
#
loop_
_entity.id
_entity.type
_entity.pdbx_description
1 polymer ?
#
loop_
_entity_poly.entity_id
_entity_poly.type
_entity_poly.pdbx_seq_one_letter_code
_entity_poly.pdbx_strand_id
1 'polypeptide(L)'
;MEKSITADYATQREIGRIKVCIAQVWAQREDLKQAMTSGALTLRTGLKLLDETDLLLSDLDSRFKALWDATQPSTETLAHPAAQWAEATHFEPAHLDCVTAIMLKILDGKCKMSGAEKNALTAVYDVVRDRPGHGLDDDVHTLIAQARQGANSVADAIHAWRVRAETGIPKPVMKGFKQWLRASLPIPAEHTVPTVRPGLVEGPYAE
;
A
#
# COMPACT_ATOMS: atom_id res chain seq x y z
N MET A 1 -21.91 2.51 -6.38
CA MET A 1 -20.95 1.65 -5.67
C MET A 1 -20.01 0.89 -6.62
N GLU A 2 -20.41 0.61 -7.88
CA GLU A 2 -19.52 0.03 -8.91
C GLU A 2 -18.34 0.91 -9.35
N LYS A 3 -18.48 2.24 -9.35
CA LYS A 3 -17.44 3.15 -9.87
C LYS A 3 -16.09 3.07 -9.15
N SER A 4 -16.08 2.79 -7.84
CA SER A 4 -14.84 2.78 -7.03
C SER A 4 -14.03 1.50 -7.16
N ILE A 5 -14.70 0.35 -7.33
CA ILE A 5 -14.07 -0.96 -7.56
C ILE A 5 -13.45 -1.00 -8.97
N THR A 6 -14.18 -0.48 -9.97
CA THR A 6 -13.65 -0.37 -11.33
C THR A 6 -12.43 0.54 -11.40
N ALA A 7 -12.36 1.58 -10.56
CA ALA A 7 -11.25 2.53 -10.55
C ALA A 7 -9.94 1.90 -10.06
N ASP A 8 -9.98 1.06 -9.02
CA ASP A 8 -8.77 0.41 -8.46
C ASP A 8 -8.24 -0.75 -9.34
N TYR A 9 -9.14 -1.60 -9.86
CA TYR A 9 -8.75 -2.55 -10.91
C TYR A 9 -8.30 -1.85 -12.19
N ALA A 10 -8.88 -0.71 -12.52
CA ALA A 10 -8.39 0.11 -13.62
C ALA A 10 -6.98 0.63 -13.32
N THR A 11 -6.70 1.12 -12.11
CA THR A 11 -5.36 1.56 -11.69
C THR A 11 -4.34 0.44 -11.78
N GLN A 12 -4.62 -0.75 -11.22
CA GLN A 12 -3.68 -1.87 -11.28
C GLN A 12 -3.47 -2.38 -12.72
N ARG A 13 -4.55 -2.47 -13.52
CA ARG A 13 -4.46 -2.83 -14.94
C ARG A 13 -3.73 -1.77 -15.75
N GLU A 14 -3.91 -0.50 -15.42
CA GLU A 14 -3.26 0.61 -16.08
C GLU A 14 -1.76 0.62 -15.75
N ILE A 15 -1.39 0.43 -14.48
CA ILE A 15 0.01 0.24 -14.08
C ILE A 15 0.63 -0.95 -14.85
N GLY A 16 -0.07 -2.09 -14.91
CA GLY A 16 0.40 -3.25 -15.67
C GLY A 16 0.57 -2.97 -17.16
N ARG A 17 -0.39 -2.26 -17.78
CA ARG A 17 -0.31 -1.84 -19.18
C ARG A 17 0.82 -0.86 -19.44
N ILE A 18 1.01 0.12 -18.56
CA ILE A 18 2.08 1.12 -18.69
C ILE A 18 3.43 0.43 -18.64
N LYS A 19 3.64 -0.53 -17.73
CA LYS A 19 4.88 -1.34 -17.68
C LYS A 19 5.17 -2.06 -19.00
N VAL A 20 4.16 -2.73 -19.55
CA VAL A 20 4.28 -3.42 -20.85
C VAL A 20 4.57 -2.42 -21.98
N CYS A 21 3.88 -1.28 -21.98
CA CYS A 21 4.07 -0.23 -22.99
C CYS A 21 5.48 0.37 -22.92
N ILE A 22 5.98 0.70 -21.71
CA ILE A 22 7.35 1.18 -21.51
C ILE A 22 8.35 0.18 -22.11
N ALA A 23 8.22 -1.12 -21.82
CA ALA A 23 9.09 -2.15 -22.38
C ALA A 23 9.05 -2.20 -23.91
N GLN A 24 7.87 -2.07 -24.51
CA GLN A 24 7.69 -2.04 -25.97
C GLN A 24 8.32 -0.79 -26.61
N VAL A 25 8.11 0.38 -26.01
CA VAL A 25 8.66 1.65 -26.51
C VAL A 25 10.18 1.66 -26.39
N TRP A 26 10.75 1.09 -25.32
CA TRP A 26 12.19 0.86 -25.21
C TRP A 26 12.74 -0.06 -26.31
N ALA A 27 12.03 -1.15 -26.64
CA ALA A 27 12.41 -2.03 -27.75
C ALA A 27 12.36 -1.30 -29.10
N GLN A 28 11.28 -0.57 -29.37
CA GLN A 28 11.13 0.25 -30.58
C GLN A 28 12.25 1.30 -30.70
N ARG A 29 12.62 1.93 -29.59
CA ARG A 29 13.73 2.88 -29.54
C ARG A 29 15.05 2.23 -29.98
N GLU A 30 15.30 1.00 -29.56
CA GLU A 30 16.51 0.27 -29.92
C GLU A 30 16.49 -0.16 -31.41
N ASP A 31 15.34 -0.62 -31.90
CA ASP A 31 15.15 -0.94 -33.31
C ASP A 31 15.40 0.28 -34.22
N LEU A 32 14.93 1.47 -33.81
CA LEU A 32 15.19 2.72 -34.53
C LEU A 32 16.69 3.04 -34.60
N LYS A 33 17.43 2.86 -33.51
CA LYS A 33 18.89 3.06 -33.50
C LYS A 33 19.59 2.06 -34.43
N GLN A 34 19.16 0.80 -34.43
CA GLN A 34 19.71 -0.22 -35.33
C GLN A 34 19.38 0.07 -36.80
N ALA A 35 18.17 0.53 -37.11
CA ALA A 35 17.76 0.91 -38.45
C ALA A 35 18.55 2.12 -38.98
N MET A 36 18.88 3.08 -38.11
CA MET A 36 19.75 4.21 -38.47
C MET A 36 21.19 3.76 -38.68
N THR A 37 21.70 2.82 -37.87
CA THR A 37 23.07 2.29 -37.98
C THR A 37 23.25 1.45 -39.24
N SER A 38 22.24 0.65 -39.61
CA SER A 38 22.26 -0.20 -40.81
C SER A 38 21.94 0.56 -42.11
N GLY A 39 21.54 1.83 -42.02
CA GLY A 39 21.14 2.63 -43.18
C GLY A 39 19.73 2.33 -43.72
N ALA A 40 18.97 1.46 -43.05
CA ALA A 40 17.58 1.16 -43.39
C ALA A 40 16.64 2.35 -43.16
N LEU A 41 17.05 3.31 -42.32
CA LEU A 41 16.32 4.54 -42.04
C LEU A 41 17.22 5.77 -42.17
N THR A 42 16.72 6.84 -42.79
CA THR A 42 17.49 8.08 -42.92
C THR A 42 17.68 8.77 -41.57
N LEU A 43 18.82 9.44 -41.37
CA LEU A 43 19.18 10.08 -40.11
C LEU A 43 18.12 11.09 -39.63
N ARG A 44 17.61 11.95 -40.53
CA ARG A 44 16.61 12.97 -40.18
C ARG A 44 15.30 12.35 -39.70
N THR A 45 14.81 11.33 -40.41
CA THR A 45 13.59 10.64 -40.02
C THR A 45 13.78 9.86 -38.73
N GLY A 46 14.93 9.19 -38.58
CA GLY A 46 15.26 8.42 -37.37
C GLY A 46 15.36 9.29 -36.12
N LEU A 47 16.02 10.45 -36.19
CA LEU A 47 16.10 11.39 -35.06
C LEU A 47 14.72 11.90 -34.64
N LYS A 48 13.86 12.27 -35.61
CA LYS A 48 12.49 12.70 -35.31
C LYS A 48 11.68 11.61 -34.60
N LEU A 49 11.78 10.36 -35.06
CA LEU A 49 11.10 9.22 -34.45
C LEU A 49 11.67 8.90 -33.06
N LEU A 50 12.97 9.06 -32.84
CA LEU A 50 13.59 8.90 -31.52
C LEU A 50 13.08 9.97 -30.55
N ASP A 51 13.01 11.24 -30.95
CA ASP A 51 12.48 12.31 -30.09
C ASP A 51 11.02 12.05 -29.71
N GLU A 52 10.19 11.62 -30.67
CA GLU A 52 8.79 11.23 -30.41
C GLU A 52 8.70 10.02 -29.46
N THR A 53 9.59 9.05 -29.61
CA THR A 53 9.68 7.86 -28.74
C THR A 53 10.11 8.22 -27.32
N ASP A 54 11.08 9.13 -27.17
CA ASP A 54 11.59 9.59 -25.87
C ASP A 54 10.56 10.44 -25.12
N LEU A 55 9.78 11.26 -25.82
CA LEU A 55 8.63 11.97 -25.25
C LEU A 55 7.56 11.00 -24.74
N LEU A 56 7.26 9.95 -25.51
CA LEU A 56 6.30 8.93 -25.10
C LEU A 56 6.77 8.15 -23.86
N LEU A 57 8.06 7.80 -23.78
CA LEU A 57 8.63 7.19 -22.58
C LEU A 57 8.47 8.09 -21.35
N SER A 58 8.79 9.37 -21.49
CA SER A 58 8.67 10.36 -20.41
C SER A 58 7.25 10.51 -19.88
N ASP A 59 6.25 10.53 -20.78
CA ASP A 59 4.83 10.57 -20.40
C ASP A 59 4.40 9.29 -19.65
N LEU A 60 4.77 8.13 -20.17
CA LEU A 60 4.47 6.84 -19.55
C LEU A 60 5.11 6.71 -18.16
N ASP A 61 6.36 7.13 -17.99
CA ASP A 61 7.05 7.11 -16.70
C ASP A 61 6.40 8.07 -15.70
N SER A 62 6.01 9.27 -16.13
CA SER A 62 5.31 10.24 -15.29
C SER A 62 3.96 9.71 -14.82
N ARG A 63 3.22 9.05 -15.72
CA ARG A 63 1.91 8.44 -15.42
C ARG A 63 2.06 7.21 -14.52
N PHE A 64 3.06 6.38 -14.74
CA PHE A 64 3.41 5.27 -13.84
C PHE A 64 3.69 5.79 -12.43
N LYS A 65 4.54 6.82 -12.33
CA LYS A 65 4.90 7.43 -11.05
C LYS A 65 3.69 7.99 -10.30
N ALA A 66 2.81 8.71 -10.97
CA ALA A 66 1.60 9.26 -10.35
C ALA A 66 0.66 8.17 -9.79
N LEU A 67 0.48 7.09 -10.55
CA LEU A 67 -0.33 5.94 -10.09
C LEU A 67 0.37 5.16 -8.97
N TRP A 68 1.69 5.04 -9.03
CA TRP A 68 2.49 4.38 -7.99
C TRP A 68 2.48 5.16 -6.68
N ASP A 69 2.69 6.47 -6.72
CA ASP A 69 2.68 7.34 -5.53
C ASP A 69 1.30 7.31 -4.84
N ALA A 70 0.20 7.18 -5.60
CA ALA A 70 -1.15 7.00 -5.06
C ALA A 70 -1.37 5.67 -4.30
N THR A 71 -0.48 4.68 -4.48
CA THR A 71 -0.53 3.38 -3.78
C THR A 71 0.39 3.31 -2.55
N GLN A 72 1.19 4.36 -2.29
CA GLN A 72 2.12 4.43 -1.16
C GLN A 72 1.44 4.92 0.12
N PRO A 73 1.94 4.54 1.32
CA PRO A 73 1.39 5.01 2.59
C PRO A 73 1.54 6.53 2.73
N SER A 74 0.49 7.17 3.27
CA SER A 74 0.46 8.61 3.50
C SER A 74 1.53 9.05 4.51
N THR A 75 2.03 10.28 4.38
CA THR A 75 3.02 10.90 5.29
C THR A 75 2.62 10.82 6.77
N GLU A 76 1.32 10.90 7.07
CA GLU A 76 0.78 10.76 8.44
C GLU A 76 0.99 9.36 9.03
N THR A 77 1.01 8.31 8.20
CA THR A 77 1.24 6.93 8.64
C THR A 77 2.71 6.68 8.97
N LEU A 78 3.62 7.27 8.18
CA LEU A 78 5.07 7.24 8.42
C LEU A 78 5.48 8.05 9.66
N ALA A 79 4.73 9.10 10.01
CA ALA A 79 4.95 9.88 11.23
C ALA A 79 4.47 9.19 12.52
N HIS A 80 3.80 8.03 12.41
CA HIS A 80 3.24 7.33 13.57
C HIS A 80 4.38 6.72 14.44
N PRO A 81 4.34 6.82 15.78
CA PRO A 81 5.38 6.25 16.65
C PRO A 81 5.63 4.75 16.43
N ALA A 82 4.58 4.00 16.09
CA ALA A 82 4.69 2.59 15.73
C ALA A 82 5.43 2.31 14.41
N ALA A 83 5.40 3.24 13.45
CA ALA A 83 6.21 3.12 12.23
C ALA A 83 7.70 3.28 12.56
N GLN A 84 8.07 4.32 13.32
CA GLN A 84 9.45 4.54 13.77
C GLN A 84 9.97 3.37 14.61
N TRP A 85 9.14 2.84 15.51
CA TRP A 85 9.48 1.64 16.27
C TRP A 85 9.70 0.43 15.35
N ALA A 86 8.85 0.22 14.33
CA ALA A 86 8.99 -0.89 13.40
C ALA A 86 10.25 -0.80 12.52
N GLU A 87 10.71 0.42 12.18
CA GLU A 87 11.97 0.62 11.47
C GLU A 87 13.18 0.17 12.30
N ALA A 88 13.18 0.51 13.59
CA ALA A 88 14.27 0.18 14.52
C ALA A 88 14.20 -1.26 15.09
N THR A 89 13.10 -1.98 14.84
CA THR A 89 12.84 -3.29 15.44
C THR A 89 13.25 -4.44 14.52
N HIS A 90 13.92 -5.44 15.08
CA HIS A 90 14.22 -6.68 14.38
C HIS A 90 12.99 -7.60 14.32
N PHE A 91 12.54 -7.92 13.12
CA PHE A 91 11.46 -8.88 12.89
C PHE A 91 12.03 -10.17 12.30
N GLU A 92 11.74 -11.30 12.95
CA GLU A 92 11.93 -12.60 12.32
C GLU A 92 10.92 -12.77 11.17
N PRO A 93 11.21 -13.59 10.13
CA PRO A 93 10.28 -13.75 9.01
C PRO A 93 8.88 -14.26 9.44
N ALA A 94 8.82 -15.07 10.50
CA ALA A 94 7.55 -15.52 11.08
C ALA A 94 6.76 -14.37 11.76
N HIS A 95 7.44 -13.34 12.25
CA HIS A 95 6.78 -12.14 12.77
C HIS A 95 6.17 -11.31 11.65
N LEU A 96 6.83 -11.23 10.48
CA LEU A 96 6.31 -10.54 9.30
C LEU A 96 5.00 -11.18 8.81
N ASP A 97 4.96 -12.53 8.75
CA ASP A 97 3.72 -13.25 8.42
C ASP A 97 2.60 -12.94 9.44
N CYS A 98 2.95 -12.81 10.73
CA CYS A 98 1.98 -12.45 11.76
C CYS A 98 1.45 -11.01 11.60
N VAL A 99 2.29 -10.06 11.21
CA VAL A 99 1.88 -8.66 10.91
C VAL A 99 0.90 -8.66 9.74
N THR A 100 1.25 -9.33 8.64
CA THR A 100 0.39 -9.46 7.46
C THR A 100 -0.93 -10.16 7.79
N ALA A 101 -0.90 -11.22 8.59
CA ALA A 101 -2.12 -11.90 9.04
C ALA A 101 -3.03 -10.99 9.89
N ILE A 102 -2.46 -10.13 10.74
CA ILE A 102 -3.27 -9.16 11.50
C ILE A 102 -3.84 -8.09 10.58
N MET A 103 -3.08 -7.60 9.60
CA MET A 103 -3.58 -6.65 8.59
C MET A 103 -4.78 -7.22 7.83
N LEU A 104 -4.71 -8.50 7.42
CA LEU A 104 -5.85 -9.20 6.81
C LEU A 104 -7.06 -9.28 7.74
N LYS A 105 -6.86 -9.54 9.04
CA LYS A 105 -7.95 -9.55 10.03
C LYS A 105 -8.57 -8.17 10.25
N ILE A 106 -7.78 -7.09 10.13
CA ILE A 106 -8.26 -5.71 10.22
C ILE A 106 -9.18 -5.45 9.03
N LEU A 107 -8.73 -5.77 7.81
CA LEU A 107 -9.49 -5.58 6.58
C LEU A 107 -10.74 -6.47 6.49
N ASP A 108 -10.69 -7.71 6.98
CA ASP A 108 -11.85 -8.62 7.06
C ASP A 108 -12.84 -8.24 8.20
N GLY A 109 -12.57 -7.16 8.95
CA GLY A 109 -13.41 -6.72 10.06
C GLY A 109 -13.49 -7.70 11.25
N LYS A 110 -12.60 -8.70 11.32
CA LYS A 110 -12.55 -9.71 12.41
C LYS A 110 -11.61 -9.32 13.54
N CYS A 111 -10.89 -8.21 13.42
CA CYS A 111 -9.96 -7.74 14.45
C CYS A 111 -10.71 -7.03 15.60
N LYS A 112 -10.53 -7.54 16.83
CA LYS A 112 -11.13 -7.01 18.07
C LYS A 112 -10.30 -5.94 18.80
N MET A 113 -9.17 -5.53 18.21
CA MET A 113 -8.32 -4.47 18.75
C MET A 113 -9.00 -3.10 18.65
N SER A 114 -8.59 -2.16 19.50
CA SER A 114 -9.07 -0.77 19.50
C SER A 114 -8.70 -0.04 18.19
N GLY A 115 -9.29 1.14 17.96
CA GLY A 115 -8.92 1.98 16.82
C GLY A 115 -7.43 2.35 16.83
N ALA A 116 -6.94 2.80 17.99
CA ALA A 116 -5.52 3.15 18.18
C ALA A 116 -4.58 1.96 17.94
N GLU A 117 -4.93 0.77 18.43
CA GLU A 117 -4.15 -0.46 18.19
C GLU A 117 -4.13 -0.88 16.72
N LYS A 118 -5.27 -0.76 16.02
CA LYS A 118 -5.38 -1.04 14.59
C LYS A 118 -4.55 -0.06 13.77
N ASN A 119 -4.58 1.23 14.12
CA ASN A 119 -3.79 2.26 13.45
C ASN A 119 -2.29 2.02 13.66
N ALA A 120 -1.87 1.68 14.89
CA ALA A 120 -0.49 1.34 15.18
C ALA A 120 -0.01 0.14 14.37
N LEU A 121 -0.80 -0.94 14.27
CA LEU A 121 -0.42 -2.10 13.46
C LEU A 121 -0.51 -1.88 11.95
N THR A 122 -1.38 -0.98 11.51
CA THR A 122 -1.44 -0.52 10.10
C THR A 122 -0.13 0.17 9.73
N ALA A 123 0.37 1.04 10.60
CA ALA A 123 1.66 1.72 10.43
C ALA A 123 2.85 0.76 10.49
N VAL A 124 2.84 -0.22 11.40
CA VAL A 124 3.87 -1.28 11.44
C VAL A 124 3.89 -2.08 10.14
N TYR A 125 2.71 -2.51 9.65
CA TYR A 125 2.59 -3.24 8.39
C TYR A 125 3.19 -2.46 7.23
N ASP A 126 2.93 -1.15 7.12
CA ASP A 126 3.44 -0.34 6.01
C ASP A 126 4.97 -0.25 5.97
N VAL A 127 5.62 -0.30 7.14
CA VAL A 127 7.08 -0.29 7.24
C VAL A 127 7.71 -1.63 6.87
N VAL A 128 7.01 -2.74 7.14
CA VAL A 128 7.60 -4.09 7.04
C VAL A 128 7.10 -4.91 5.86
N ARG A 129 6.09 -4.44 5.12
CA ARG A 129 5.42 -5.19 4.03
C ARG A 129 6.35 -5.65 2.90
N ASP A 130 7.44 -4.93 2.66
CA ASP A 130 8.40 -5.26 1.59
C ASP A 130 9.54 -6.19 2.08
N ARG A 131 9.49 -6.64 3.33
CA ARG A 131 10.48 -7.57 3.92
C ARG A 131 9.98 -9.02 3.77
N PRO A 132 10.85 -9.99 3.46
CA PRO A 132 10.42 -11.36 3.17
C PRO A 132 9.95 -12.14 4.42
N GLY A 133 8.69 -12.59 4.40
CA GLY A 133 8.13 -13.57 5.36
C GLY A 133 8.42 -15.03 4.96
N HIS A 134 7.78 -16.00 5.63
CA HIS A 134 7.93 -17.43 5.25
C HIS A 134 6.89 -17.93 4.26
N GLY A 135 5.66 -17.41 4.28
CA GLY A 135 4.54 -18.07 3.60
C GLY A 135 3.48 -17.16 3.00
N LEU A 136 3.63 -15.85 3.14
CA LEU A 136 2.77 -14.84 2.54
C LEU A 136 3.63 -14.03 1.54
N ASP A 137 3.25 -14.11 0.26
CA ASP A 137 3.99 -13.60 -0.90
C ASP A 137 3.45 -12.25 -1.40
N ASP A 138 4.05 -11.71 -2.45
CA ASP A 138 3.71 -10.39 -3.02
C ASP A 138 2.23 -10.26 -3.44
N ASP A 139 1.58 -11.39 -3.75
CA ASP A 139 0.17 -11.44 -4.14
C ASP A 139 -0.75 -10.97 -2.99
N VAL A 140 -0.44 -11.35 -1.74
CA VAL A 140 -1.25 -10.93 -0.59
C VAL A 140 -1.07 -9.43 -0.30
N HIS A 141 0.12 -8.88 -0.53
CA HIS A 141 0.39 -7.47 -0.31
C HIS A 141 -0.31 -6.59 -1.35
N THR A 142 -0.36 -7.06 -2.61
CA THR A 142 -1.18 -6.45 -3.67
C THR A 142 -2.66 -6.43 -3.29
N LEU A 143 -3.17 -7.55 -2.77
CA LEU A 143 -4.57 -7.66 -2.33
C LEU A 143 -4.89 -6.72 -1.15
N ILE A 144 -3.99 -6.60 -0.18
CA ILE A 144 -4.13 -5.68 0.96
C ILE A 144 -4.17 -4.23 0.50
N ALA A 145 -3.35 -3.84 -0.49
CA ALA A 145 -3.37 -2.51 -1.06
C ALA A 145 -4.72 -2.19 -1.73
N GLN A 146 -5.32 -3.14 -2.44
CA GLN A 146 -6.66 -3.00 -3.04
C GLN A 146 -7.75 -2.85 -1.97
N ALA A 147 -7.70 -3.69 -0.94
CA ALA A 147 -8.68 -3.64 0.16
C ALA A 147 -8.64 -2.30 0.92
N ARG A 148 -7.45 -1.72 1.14
CA ARG A 148 -7.28 -0.42 1.79
C ARG A 148 -7.85 0.74 0.98
N GLN A 149 -7.90 0.63 -0.34
CA GLN A 149 -8.54 1.61 -1.22
C GLN A 149 -10.08 1.48 -1.25
N GLY A 150 -10.66 0.58 -0.45
CA GLY A 150 -12.11 0.44 -0.31
C GLY A 150 -12.76 -0.45 -1.37
N ALA A 151 -11.99 -1.30 -2.04
CA ALA A 151 -12.52 -2.26 -3.01
C ALA A 151 -13.28 -3.40 -2.30
N ASN A 152 -14.61 -3.32 -2.21
CA ASN A 152 -15.42 -4.39 -1.59
C ASN A 152 -15.36 -5.73 -2.35
N SER A 153 -15.03 -5.71 -3.65
CA SER A 153 -14.88 -6.91 -4.49
C SER A 153 -13.77 -7.85 -4.05
N VAL A 154 -12.80 -7.35 -3.26
CA VAL A 154 -11.71 -8.19 -2.75
C VAL A 154 -12.01 -8.79 -1.37
N ALA A 155 -13.18 -8.53 -0.80
CA ALA A 155 -13.54 -9.00 0.55
C ALA A 155 -13.47 -10.53 0.68
N ASP A 156 -14.00 -11.28 -0.30
CA ASP A 156 -13.94 -12.75 -0.29
C ASP A 156 -12.50 -13.27 -0.40
N ALA A 157 -11.67 -12.60 -1.20
CA ALA A 157 -10.25 -12.93 -1.34
C ALA A 157 -9.47 -12.60 -0.05
N ILE A 158 -9.74 -11.44 0.58
CA ILE A 158 -9.16 -11.06 1.88
C ILE A 158 -9.56 -12.08 2.94
N HIS A 159 -10.81 -12.53 2.94
CA HIS A 159 -11.30 -13.57 3.83
C HIS A 159 -10.54 -14.89 3.60
N ALA A 160 -10.41 -15.33 2.35
CA ALA A 160 -9.70 -16.56 2.00
C ALA A 160 -8.21 -16.49 2.43
N TRP A 161 -7.54 -15.38 2.18
CA TRP A 161 -6.15 -15.16 2.60
C TRP A 161 -6.01 -15.10 4.12
N ARG A 162 -6.95 -14.47 4.83
CA ARG A 162 -6.97 -14.50 6.30
C ARG A 162 -7.07 -15.94 6.81
N VAL A 163 -7.98 -16.75 6.27
CA VAL A 163 -8.17 -18.15 6.67
C VAL A 163 -6.91 -18.97 6.37
N ARG A 164 -6.28 -18.76 5.21
CA ARG A 164 -5.00 -19.37 4.86
C ARG A 164 -3.91 -19.01 5.87
N ALA A 165 -3.76 -17.73 6.21
CA ALA A 165 -2.78 -17.27 7.19
C ALA A 165 -3.05 -17.85 8.59
N GLU A 166 -4.32 -17.91 9.04
CA GLU A 166 -4.71 -18.52 10.32
C GLU A 166 -4.41 -20.01 10.39
N THR A 167 -4.42 -20.71 9.25
CA THR A 167 -4.10 -22.13 9.14
C THR A 167 -2.59 -22.36 9.03
N GLY A 168 -1.88 -21.51 8.28
CA GLY A 168 -0.45 -21.64 8.00
C GLY A 168 0.47 -21.21 9.15
N ILE A 169 0.07 -20.21 9.94
CA ILE A 169 0.89 -19.70 11.04
C ILE A 169 0.70 -20.58 12.30
N PRO A 170 1.76 -21.20 12.84
CA PRO A 170 1.64 -22.02 14.04
C PRO A 170 1.09 -21.22 15.24
N LYS A 171 0.13 -21.80 15.97
CA LYS A 171 -0.49 -21.17 17.15
C LYS A 171 0.53 -20.66 18.19
N PRO A 172 1.63 -21.38 18.51
CA PRO A 172 2.65 -20.87 19.42
C PRO A 172 3.33 -19.58 18.94
N VAL A 173 3.62 -19.48 17.63
CA VAL A 173 4.23 -18.29 17.00
C VAL A 173 3.31 -17.08 17.15
N MET A 174 2.05 -17.22 16.72
CA MET A 174 1.06 -16.15 16.83
C MET A 174 0.82 -15.72 18.29
N LYS A 175 0.85 -16.66 19.24
CA LYS A 175 0.70 -16.36 20.67
C LYS A 175 1.89 -15.56 21.20
N GLY A 176 3.12 -16.01 20.92
CA GLY A 176 4.34 -15.31 21.32
C GLY A 176 4.43 -13.92 20.72
N PHE A 177 4.14 -13.79 19.42
CA PHE A 177 4.12 -12.51 18.72
C PHE A 177 3.13 -11.51 19.33
N LYS A 178 1.92 -11.96 19.67
CA LYS A 178 0.93 -11.09 20.36
C LYS A 178 1.37 -10.68 21.77
N GLN A 179 2.10 -11.52 22.49
CA GLN A 179 2.63 -11.16 23.81
C GLN A 179 3.72 -10.09 23.67
N TRP A 180 4.61 -10.29 22.70
CA TRP A 180 5.66 -9.31 22.38
C TRP A 180 5.07 -7.97 21.94
N LEU A 181 4.12 -7.94 21.00
CA LEU A 181 3.44 -6.70 20.59
C LEU A 181 2.81 -5.95 21.76
N ARG A 182 2.17 -6.65 22.70
CA ARG A 182 1.56 -5.99 23.88
C ARG A 182 2.60 -5.33 24.79
N ALA A 183 3.83 -5.82 24.81
CA ALA A 183 4.91 -5.28 25.64
C ALA A 183 5.66 -4.15 24.94
N SER A 184 5.72 -4.13 23.61
CA SER A 184 6.63 -3.26 22.87
C SER A 184 5.98 -2.26 21.92
N LEU A 185 4.74 -2.49 21.45
CA LEU A 185 4.12 -1.65 20.44
C LEU A 185 3.74 -0.29 21.05
N PRO A 186 4.30 0.84 20.56
CA PRO A 186 3.88 2.15 21.02
C PRO A 186 2.49 2.47 20.47
N ILE A 187 1.52 2.60 21.37
CA ILE A 187 0.15 3.02 21.07
C ILE A 187 0.02 4.47 21.55
N PRO A 188 -0.16 5.45 20.64
CA PRO A 188 -0.44 6.82 21.06
C PRO A 188 -1.68 6.85 21.94
N ALA A 189 -1.62 7.57 23.07
CA ALA A 189 -2.82 7.81 23.87
C ALA A 189 -3.85 8.52 22.98
N GLU A 190 -5.11 8.04 22.98
CA GLU A 190 -6.19 8.76 22.32
C GLU A 190 -6.25 10.16 22.94
N HIS A 191 -6.00 11.19 22.13
CA HIS A 191 -6.25 12.57 22.54
C HIS A 191 -7.77 12.69 22.76
N THR A 192 -8.22 12.51 24.01
CA THR A 192 -9.54 12.97 24.42
C THR A 192 -9.54 14.49 24.28
N VAL A 193 -10.01 14.99 23.14
CA VAL A 193 -10.37 16.41 23.01
C VAL A 193 -11.38 16.68 24.12
N PRO A 194 -11.09 17.58 25.08
CA PRO A 194 -12.09 17.95 26.08
C PRO A 194 -13.27 18.50 25.29
N THR A 195 -14.41 17.81 25.37
CA THR A 195 -15.67 18.38 24.87
C THR A 195 -15.93 19.60 25.73
N VAL A 196 -15.53 20.78 25.25
CA VAL A 196 -15.97 22.05 25.80
C VAL A 196 -17.48 22.05 25.60
N ARG A 197 -18.24 21.80 26.67
CA ARG A 197 -19.67 22.07 26.69
C ARG A 197 -19.85 23.55 26.33
N PRO A 198 -20.63 23.91 25.31
CA PRO A 198 -21.02 25.29 25.12
C PRO A 198 -21.79 25.72 26.38
N GLY A 199 -21.17 26.55 27.20
CA GLY A 199 -21.82 27.15 28.36
C GLY A 199 -22.98 28.00 27.90
N LEU A 200 -24.11 27.86 28.59
CA LEU A 200 -25.25 28.76 28.49
C LEU A 200 -24.77 30.20 28.55
N VAL A 201 -25.22 31.00 27.59
CA VAL A 201 -25.22 32.45 27.70
C VAL A 201 -26.30 32.79 28.73
N GLU A 202 -25.90 33.01 29.98
CA GLU A 202 -26.79 33.65 30.96
C GLU A 202 -26.81 35.15 30.64
N GLY A 203 -27.90 35.59 30.01
CA GLY A 203 -28.18 37.00 29.79
C GLY A 203 -28.62 37.68 31.10
N PRO A 204 -28.30 38.96 31.32
CA PRO A 204 -28.63 39.64 32.56
C PRO A 204 -30.02 40.28 32.48
N TYR A 205 -31.03 39.69 33.13
CA TYR A 205 -32.23 40.40 33.59
C TYR A 205 -32.85 39.68 34.80
N ALA A 206 -33.27 40.48 35.79
CA ALA A 206 -33.81 40.21 37.14
C ALA A 206 -32.73 40.28 38.25
N GLU A 207 -32.73 41.24 39.18
CA GLU A 207 -33.71 42.23 39.67
C GLU A 207 -33.05 43.58 39.97
#